data_AF-A0A1E4MBD2-F1
#
_entry.id   AF-A0A1E4MBD2-F1
#
_cell.length_a   1.000
_cell.length_b   1.000
_cell.length_c   1.000
_cell.angle_alpha   90.00
_cell.angle_beta   90.00
_cell.angle_gamma   90.00
#
_symmetry.space_group_name_H-M   'P 1'
#
loop_
_entity.id
_entity.type
_entity.pdbx_description
1 polymer ?
#
loop_
_entity_poly.entity_id
_entity_poly.type
_entity_poly.pdbx_seq_one_letter_code
_entity_poly.pdbx_strand_id
1 'polypeptide(L)'
;MDKLERYAEILDSAALHARATPQLTHSDPDLSVADAYRIQKLSVDRRLARGERRIGVKMGLTSRAKMLQVGVDEVAWGRLTDAMLVEEGTAISRARFVHPRVEPEVAFLMKAPLAGKVTAAAALAAVEAIAPAMEIIDSRYENFKFALSDVIADNTSSSGLVIGSWNDPAMDFSNLGVYLEIDGEVTQVGSTAAILGHPLRSLVAAARLVAEAGEEISAGDIVMAGGITAAPNLAPGQTVRTTVQGLGSVMFQVEA
;
A
#
# COMPACT_ATOMS: atom_id res chain seq x y z
N MET A 1 -25.72 -11.22 11.41
CA MET A 1 -24.43 -10.77 10.87
C MET A 1 -23.42 -10.82 12.00
N ASP A 2 -22.33 -11.55 11.79
CA ASP A 2 -21.22 -11.65 12.74
C ASP A 2 -20.60 -10.25 13.02
N LYS A 3 -19.94 -10.08 14.17
CA LYS A 3 -19.32 -8.80 14.56
C LYS A 3 -18.31 -8.34 13.51
N LEU A 4 -17.48 -9.26 13.01
CA LEU A 4 -16.43 -8.95 12.05
C LEU A 4 -17.00 -8.61 10.67
N GLU A 5 -18.07 -9.28 10.25
CA GLU A 5 -18.82 -8.98 9.02
C GLU A 5 -19.38 -7.54 9.06
N ARG A 6 -19.91 -7.11 10.20
CA ARG A 6 -20.40 -5.73 10.38
C ARG A 6 -19.28 -4.71 10.23
N TYR A 7 -18.12 -4.96 10.86
CA TYR A 7 -16.97 -4.07 10.73
C TYR A 7 -16.42 -4.02 9.31
N ALA A 8 -16.40 -5.16 8.63
CA ALA A 8 -16.02 -5.23 7.22
C ALA A 8 -16.98 -4.42 6.32
N GLU A 9 -18.30 -4.50 6.57
CA GLU A 9 -19.30 -3.69 5.86
C GLU A 9 -19.12 -2.19 6.13
N ILE A 10 -18.84 -1.79 7.36
CA ILE A 10 -18.57 -0.39 7.71
C ILE A 10 -17.38 0.15 6.92
N LEU A 11 -16.25 -0.57 6.91
CA LEU A 11 -15.04 -0.13 6.23
C LEU A 11 -15.17 -0.17 4.69
N ASP A 12 -15.83 -1.20 4.17
CA ASP A 12 -16.16 -1.31 2.74
C ASP A 12 -17.05 -0.14 2.27
N SER A 13 -18.10 0.18 3.04
CA SER A 13 -19.01 1.29 2.77
C SER A 13 -18.31 2.65 2.88
N ALA A 14 -17.47 2.82 3.90
CA ALA A 14 -16.66 4.02 4.09
C ALA A 14 -15.74 4.29 2.88
N ALA A 15 -15.06 3.25 2.40
CA ALA A 15 -14.21 3.33 1.20
C ALA A 15 -15.01 3.58 -0.07
N LEU A 16 -16.12 2.85 -0.27
CA LEU A 16 -16.95 2.96 -1.47
C LEU A 16 -17.60 4.35 -1.63
N HIS A 17 -17.95 4.99 -0.52
CA HIS A 17 -18.69 6.25 -0.52
C HIS A 17 -17.84 7.47 -0.13
N ALA A 18 -16.53 7.29 0.05
CA ALA A 18 -15.61 8.34 0.50
C ALA A 18 -16.12 9.03 1.80
N ARG A 19 -16.57 8.23 2.76
CA ARG A 19 -17.11 8.72 4.05
C ARG A 19 -16.31 8.14 5.21
N ALA A 20 -15.80 9.02 6.05
CA ALA A 20 -15.09 8.61 7.25
C ALA A 20 -16.04 7.88 8.23
N THR A 21 -15.45 7.06 9.10
CA THR A 21 -16.12 6.35 10.19
C THR A 21 -15.29 6.46 11.47
N PRO A 22 -15.86 6.33 12.67
CA PRO A 22 -15.07 6.21 13.89
C PRO A 22 -14.15 4.98 13.87
N GLN A 23 -13.01 5.03 14.55
CA GLN A 23 -12.13 3.86 14.73
C GLN A 23 -12.89 2.70 15.38
N LEU A 24 -12.66 1.47 14.88
CA LEU A 24 -13.32 0.28 15.41
C LEU A 24 -12.91 0.06 16.87
N THR A 25 -11.63 0.28 17.18
CA THR A 25 -11.07 0.13 18.53
C THR A 25 -11.64 1.11 19.56
N HIS A 26 -12.27 2.22 19.14
CA HIS A 26 -13.02 3.06 20.09
C HIS A 26 -14.23 2.32 20.66
N SER A 27 -14.88 1.48 19.85
CA SER A 27 -16.06 0.69 20.24
C SER A 27 -15.71 -0.73 20.71
N ASP A 28 -14.54 -1.23 20.31
CA ASP A 28 -14.04 -2.58 20.61
C ASP A 28 -12.54 -2.53 20.92
N PRO A 29 -12.15 -2.05 22.12
CA PRO A 29 -10.75 -1.84 22.49
C PRO A 29 -9.89 -3.10 22.45
N ASP A 30 -10.51 -4.28 22.55
CA ASP A 30 -9.85 -5.59 22.56
C ASP A 30 -9.73 -6.21 21.16
N LEU A 31 -10.02 -5.46 20.08
CA LEU A 31 -9.93 -5.95 18.71
C LEU A 31 -8.50 -6.42 18.39
N SER A 32 -8.34 -7.74 18.24
CA SER A 32 -7.03 -8.35 18.01
C SER A 32 -6.51 -8.11 16.59
N VAL A 33 -5.20 -8.25 16.40
CA VAL A 33 -4.58 -8.23 15.06
C VAL A 33 -5.14 -9.35 14.16
N ALA A 34 -5.44 -10.52 14.72
CA ALA A 34 -6.05 -11.61 13.99
C ALA A 34 -7.46 -11.26 13.50
N ASP A 35 -8.28 -10.63 14.37
CA ASP A 35 -9.60 -10.14 13.97
C ASP A 35 -9.51 -9.04 12.92
N ALA A 36 -8.53 -8.13 13.04
CA ALA A 36 -8.28 -7.09 12.06
C ALA A 36 -7.98 -7.67 10.67
N TYR A 37 -7.12 -8.69 10.54
CA TYR A 37 -6.89 -9.35 9.25
C TYR A 37 -8.12 -10.07 8.71
N ARG A 38 -8.98 -10.63 9.59
CA ARG A 38 -10.27 -11.23 9.17
C ARG A 38 -11.24 -10.16 8.65
N ILE A 39 -11.34 -9.01 9.33
CA ILE A 39 -12.14 -7.87 8.88
C ILE A 39 -11.63 -7.36 7.53
N GLN A 40 -10.32 -7.19 7.40
CA GLN A 40 -9.66 -6.77 6.16
C GLN A 40 -10.04 -7.70 5.01
N LYS A 41 -9.91 -9.02 5.22
CA LYS A 41 -10.28 -10.03 4.21
C LYS A 41 -11.76 -9.92 3.83
N LEU A 42 -12.66 -9.88 4.82
CA LEU A 42 -14.10 -9.78 4.57
C LEU A 42 -14.47 -8.49 3.81
N SER A 43 -13.81 -7.37 4.13
CA SER A 43 -14.03 -6.09 3.44
C SER A 43 -13.58 -6.18 1.97
N VAL A 44 -12.41 -6.77 1.71
CA VAL A 44 -11.92 -6.99 0.34
C VAL A 44 -12.79 -8.01 -0.41
N ASP A 45 -13.25 -9.08 0.23
CA ASP A 45 -14.14 -10.07 -0.40
C ASP A 45 -15.44 -9.42 -0.90
N ARG A 46 -15.95 -8.38 -0.21
CA ARG A 46 -17.10 -7.60 -0.68
C ARG A 46 -16.80 -6.81 -1.96
N ARG A 47 -15.58 -6.29 -2.10
CA ARG A 47 -15.11 -5.65 -3.34
C ARG A 47 -15.02 -6.64 -4.48
N LEU A 48 -14.46 -7.82 -4.23
CA LEU A 48 -14.37 -8.91 -5.21
C LEU A 48 -15.76 -9.39 -5.64
N ALA A 49 -16.71 -9.50 -4.70
CA ALA A 49 -18.09 -9.85 -5.00
C ALA A 49 -18.81 -8.79 -5.88
N ARG A 50 -18.33 -7.54 -5.91
CA ARG A 50 -18.80 -6.50 -6.83
C ARG A 50 -18.09 -6.50 -8.19
N GLY A 51 -17.17 -7.43 -8.43
CA GLY A 51 -16.50 -7.63 -9.72
C GLY A 51 -15.08 -7.08 -9.80
N GLU A 52 -14.54 -6.52 -8.72
CA GLU A 52 -13.12 -6.17 -8.66
C GLU A 52 -12.25 -7.43 -8.68
N ARG A 53 -11.01 -7.31 -9.17
CA ARG A 53 -10.03 -8.40 -9.19
C ARG A 53 -8.85 -8.07 -8.29
N ARG A 54 -8.39 -9.04 -7.51
CA ARG A 54 -7.11 -8.92 -6.78
C ARG A 54 -5.97 -8.87 -7.80
N ILE A 55 -5.07 -7.91 -7.64
CA ILE A 55 -3.90 -7.71 -8.53
C ILE A 55 -2.57 -7.73 -7.77
N GLY A 56 -2.60 -8.10 -6.49
CA GLY A 56 -1.42 -8.24 -5.66
C GLY A 56 -1.59 -7.66 -4.25
N VAL A 57 -0.49 -7.18 -3.68
CA VAL A 57 -0.42 -6.77 -2.28
C VAL A 57 0.46 -5.53 -2.10
N LYS A 58 0.24 -4.85 -0.97
CA LYS A 58 1.04 -3.71 -0.54
C LYS A 58 1.58 -3.95 0.85
N MET A 59 2.77 -3.43 1.10
CA MET A 59 3.44 -3.54 2.39
C MET A 59 3.37 -2.21 3.12
N GLY A 60 2.97 -2.25 4.39
CA GLY A 60 2.90 -1.11 5.29
C GLY A 60 3.87 -1.27 6.47
N LEU A 61 4.14 -0.17 7.16
CA LEU A 61 5.04 -0.13 8.32
C LEU A 61 6.47 -0.63 7.99
N THR A 62 6.93 -0.37 6.77
CA THR A 62 8.23 -0.81 6.25
C THR A 62 9.40 0.08 6.66
N SER A 63 9.19 1.07 7.51
CA SER A 63 10.23 1.93 8.09
C SER A 63 10.44 1.58 9.56
N ARG A 64 11.68 1.22 9.93
CA ARG A 64 12.03 0.92 11.33
C ARG A 64 11.81 2.12 12.25
N ALA A 65 12.07 3.33 11.77
CA ALA A 65 11.80 4.54 12.54
C ALA A 65 10.29 4.72 12.79
N LYS A 66 9.45 4.51 11.77
CA LYS A 66 7.99 4.59 11.88
C LYS A 66 7.46 3.51 12.83
N MET A 67 7.96 2.28 12.73
CA MET A 67 7.63 1.18 13.64
C MET A 67 7.90 1.54 15.10
N LEU A 68 9.09 2.04 15.41
CA LEU A 68 9.44 2.50 16.77
C LEU A 68 8.55 3.65 17.26
N GLN A 69 8.26 4.62 16.38
CA GLN A 69 7.41 5.78 16.72
C GLN A 69 5.98 5.36 17.10
N VAL A 70 5.45 4.32 16.45
CA VAL A 70 4.08 3.85 16.68
C VAL A 70 4.00 2.60 17.57
N GLY A 71 5.13 2.18 18.15
CA GLY A 71 5.20 1.11 19.14
C GLY A 71 4.96 -0.30 18.59
N VAL A 72 5.31 -0.55 17.33
CA VAL A 72 5.18 -1.87 16.69
C VAL A 72 6.56 -2.37 16.23
N ASP A 73 6.70 -3.67 16.05
CA ASP A 73 7.96 -4.33 15.63
C ASP A 73 7.81 -5.20 14.38
N GLU A 74 6.61 -5.25 13.80
CA GLU A 74 6.28 -6.02 12.62
C GLU A 74 5.62 -5.15 11.53
N VAL A 75 5.82 -5.55 10.28
CA VAL A 75 5.17 -4.95 9.12
C VAL A 75 3.69 -5.33 9.04
N ALA A 76 2.90 -4.50 8.37
CA ALA A 76 1.53 -4.83 7.99
C ALA A 76 1.41 -5.00 6.48
N TRP A 77 0.32 -5.58 5.99
CA TRP A 77 0.07 -5.70 4.56
C TRP A 77 -1.42 -5.53 4.24
N GLY A 78 -1.71 -5.21 2.98
CA GLY A 78 -3.05 -5.12 2.44
C GLY A 78 -3.15 -5.72 1.04
N ARG A 79 -4.38 -5.92 0.59
CA ARG A 79 -4.70 -6.48 -0.74
C ARG A 79 -4.96 -5.36 -1.72
N LEU A 80 -4.41 -5.46 -2.91
CA LEU A 80 -4.62 -4.52 -4.00
C LEU A 80 -5.67 -5.08 -4.97
N THR A 81 -6.51 -4.20 -5.49
CA THR A 81 -7.48 -4.55 -6.53
C THR A 81 -7.30 -3.69 -7.79
N ASP A 82 -7.77 -4.18 -8.93
CA ASP A 82 -7.72 -3.47 -10.20
C ASP A 82 -8.41 -2.10 -10.17
N ALA A 83 -9.48 -1.94 -9.39
CA ALA A 83 -10.15 -0.65 -9.21
C ALA A 83 -9.31 0.42 -8.48
N MET A 84 -8.21 0.03 -7.82
CA MET A 84 -7.26 0.97 -7.22
C MET A 84 -6.25 1.52 -8.25
N LEU A 85 -6.05 0.83 -9.38
CA LEU A 85 -5.03 1.21 -10.34
C LEU A 85 -5.40 2.53 -11.02
N VAL A 86 -4.48 3.48 -10.98
CA VAL A 86 -4.56 4.75 -11.67
C VAL A 86 -3.57 4.70 -12.83
N GLU A 87 -4.06 5.04 -14.02
CA GLU A 87 -3.21 5.12 -15.20
C GLU A 87 -2.23 6.28 -15.06
N GLU A 88 -0.96 6.03 -15.40
CA GLU A 88 0.11 7.02 -15.31
C GLU A 88 -0.22 8.25 -16.16
N GLY A 89 0.04 9.45 -15.62
CA GLY A 89 -0.23 10.71 -16.29
C GLY A 89 -1.70 11.15 -16.32
N THR A 90 -2.62 10.35 -15.75
CA THR A 90 -4.05 10.69 -15.67
C THR A 90 -4.43 11.41 -14.38
N ALA A 91 -5.68 11.87 -14.32
CA ALA A 91 -6.24 12.57 -13.17
C ALA A 91 -7.08 11.62 -12.28
N ILE A 92 -6.99 11.82 -10.96
CA ILE A 92 -7.86 11.20 -9.97
C ILE A 92 -8.87 12.22 -9.47
N SER A 93 -10.11 11.77 -9.29
CA SER A 93 -11.13 12.58 -8.62
C SER A 93 -10.92 12.57 -7.11
N ARG A 94 -10.66 13.74 -6.52
CA ARG A 94 -10.49 13.88 -5.07
C ARG A 94 -11.72 13.43 -4.28
N ALA A 95 -12.91 13.53 -4.89
CA ALA A 95 -14.19 13.12 -4.31
C ALA A 95 -14.32 11.60 -4.09
N ARG A 96 -13.44 10.79 -4.67
CA ARG A 96 -13.37 9.33 -4.43
C ARG A 96 -12.74 8.96 -3.08
N PHE A 97 -12.17 9.92 -2.37
CA PHE A 97 -11.35 9.70 -1.17
C PHE A 97 -11.83 10.55 0.01
N VAL A 98 -11.54 10.11 1.23
CA VAL A 98 -11.82 10.83 2.46
C VAL A 98 -10.77 11.94 2.67
N HIS A 99 -9.54 11.56 2.94
CA HIS A 99 -8.35 12.40 3.18
C HIS A 99 -7.08 11.71 2.65
N PRO A 100 -6.95 11.56 1.32
CA PRO A 100 -5.88 10.85 0.68
C PRO A 100 -4.55 11.57 0.84
N ARG A 101 -3.52 10.75 0.97
CA ARG A 101 -2.11 11.11 1.03
C ARG A 101 -1.37 10.26 0.02
N VAL A 102 -0.17 10.67 -0.36
CA VAL A 102 0.64 9.96 -1.35
C VAL A 102 1.97 9.53 -0.75
N GLU A 103 2.37 8.28 -0.97
CA GLU A 103 3.68 7.75 -0.58
C GLU A 103 4.46 7.34 -1.84
N PRO A 104 5.70 7.83 -2.05
CA PRO A 104 6.58 7.31 -3.08
C PRO A 104 7.07 5.91 -2.71
N GLU A 105 7.06 5.00 -3.68
CA GLU A 105 7.41 3.59 -3.52
C GLU A 105 8.20 3.05 -4.70
N VAL A 106 8.58 1.77 -4.60
CA VAL A 106 8.92 0.92 -5.75
C VAL A 106 7.93 -0.26 -5.79
N ALA A 107 7.56 -0.67 -6.99
CA ALA A 107 6.70 -1.82 -7.22
C ALA A 107 7.48 -2.97 -7.85
N PHE A 108 7.17 -4.20 -7.47
CA PHE A 108 7.63 -5.42 -8.14
C PHE A 108 6.50 -6.04 -8.94
N LEU A 109 6.76 -6.38 -10.20
CA LEU A 109 5.91 -7.28 -10.99
C LEU A 109 6.43 -8.70 -10.80
N MET A 110 5.55 -9.66 -10.51
CA MET A 110 5.94 -11.03 -10.22
C MET A 110 5.76 -11.93 -11.45
N LYS A 111 6.76 -12.76 -11.79
CA LYS A 111 6.67 -13.80 -12.85
C LYS A 111 6.43 -15.20 -12.31
N ALA A 112 6.60 -15.40 -11.01
CA ALA A 112 6.46 -16.69 -10.36
C ALA A 112 5.79 -16.52 -8.99
N PRO A 113 5.05 -17.54 -8.52
CA PRO A 113 4.37 -17.45 -7.24
C PRO A 113 5.37 -17.39 -6.07
N LEU A 114 4.98 -16.70 -4.99
CA LEU A 114 5.79 -16.55 -3.79
C LEU A 114 4.91 -16.64 -2.53
N ALA A 115 5.24 -17.59 -1.64
CA ALA A 115 4.56 -17.80 -0.38
C ALA A 115 5.51 -18.47 0.65
N GLY A 116 5.33 -18.13 1.93
CA GLY A 116 6.03 -18.74 3.06
C GLY A 116 7.39 -18.13 3.34
N LYS A 117 8.24 -18.90 4.03
CA LYS A 117 9.60 -18.48 4.39
C LYS A 117 10.53 -18.65 3.19
N VAL A 118 10.87 -17.54 2.54
CA VAL A 118 11.73 -17.51 1.35
C VAL A 118 13.00 -16.71 1.60
N THR A 119 14.06 -17.01 0.84
CA THR A 119 15.29 -16.20 0.86
C THR A 119 15.15 -14.98 -0.04
N ALA A 120 15.99 -13.96 0.16
CA ALA A 120 16.01 -12.79 -0.73
C ALA A 120 16.35 -13.17 -2.18
N ALA A 121 17.22 -14.16 -2.39
CA ALA A 121 17.55 -14.67 -3.73
C ALA A 121 16.35 -15.35 -4.39
N ALA A 122 15.57 -16.15 -3.64
CA ALA A 122 14.36 -16.77 -4.16
C ALA A 122 13.28 -15.71 -4.46
N ALA A 123 13.12 -14.72 -3.60
CA ALA A 123 12.21 -13.61 -3.82
C ALA A 123 12.58 -12.83 -5.10
N LEU A 124 13.86 -12.45 -5.28
CA LEU A 124 14.34 -11.77 -6.48
C LEU A 124 14.16 -12.63 -7.74
N ALA A 125 14.41 -13.95 -7.66
CA ALA A 125 14.20 -14.85 -8.78
C ALA A 125 12.74 -14.91 -9.26
N ALA A 126 11.78 -14.60 -8.39
CA ALA A 126 10.35 -14.52 -8.71
C ALA A 126 9.93 -13.16 -9.30
N VAL A 127 10.79 -12.15 -9.29
CA VAL A 127 10.50 -10.82 -9.85
C VAL A 127 10.72 -10.81 -11.37
N GLU A 128 9.73 -10.29 -12.10
CA GLU A 128 9.78 -9.99 -13.53
C GLU A 128 10.41 -8.63 -13.79
N ALA A 129 9.92 -7.61 -13.10
CA ALA A 129 10.31 -6.22 -13.30
C ALA A 129 10.15 -5.38 -12.02
N ILE A 130 10.81 -4.23 -11.99
CA ILE A 130 10.70 -3.23 -10.94
C ILE A 130 10.33 -1.86 -11.54
N ALA A 131 9.49 -1.08 -10.86
CA ALA A 131 9.05 0.23 -11.34
C ALA A 131 9.08 1.29 -10.22
N PRO A 132 9.26 2.58 -10.56
CA PRO A 132 8.88 3.66 -9.65
C PRO A 132 7.36 3.63 -9.50
N ALA A 133 6.86 3.80 -8.27
CA ALA A 133 5.43 3.76 -8.00
C ALA A 133 5.05 4.80 -6.95
N MET A 134 3.75 5.09 -6.86
CA MET A 134 3.17 5.84 -5.76
C MET A 134 1.94 5.10 -5.24
N GLU A 135 1.82 4.99 -3.92
CA GLU A 135 0.58 4.59 -3.28
C GLU A 135 -0.23 5.83 -2.88
N ILE A 136 -1.52 5.83 -3.18
CA ILE A 136 -2.50 6.75 -2.63
C ILE A 136 -3.14 6.04 -1.44
N ILE A 137 -2.75 6.47 -0.24
CA ILE A 137 -3.31 5.97 1.02
C ILE A 137 -4.42 6.89 1.49
N ASP A 138 -5.50 6.33 2.01
CA ASP A 138 -6.66 7.09 2.48
C ASP A 138 -7.31 6.31 3.61
N SER A 139 -7.11 6.77 4.84
CA SER A 139 -7.71 6.13 6.01
C SER A 139 -9.22 6.35 6.00
N ARG A 140 -9.99 5.30 6.26
CA ARG A 140 -11.44 5.46 6.41
C ARG A 140 -11.83 6.00 7.78
N TYR A 141 -10.89 6.20 8.69
CA TYR A 141 -11.19 6.69 10.03
C TYR A 141 -11.14 8.21 10.17
N GLU A 142 -12.11 8.76 10.90
CA GLU A 142 -12.11 10.16 11.32
C GLU A 142 -10.92 10.46 12.24
N ASN A 143 -10.28 11.62 12.03
CA ASN A 143 -9.23 12.14 12.92
C ASN A 143 -8.16 11.08 13.26
N PHE A 144 -7.76 10.31 12.25
CA PHE A 144 -6.96 9.09 12.39
C PHE A 144 -5.90 9.18 13.49
N LYS A 145 -6.04 8.34 14.51
CA LYS A 145 -5.01 8.04 15.49
C LYS A 145 -4.48 6.65 15.23
N PHE A 146 -3.18 6.47 15.32
CA PHE A 146 -2.60 5.16 15.04
C PHE A 146 -3.08 4.12 16.07
N ALA A 147 -3.68 3.05 15.56
CA ALA A 147 -3.90 1.78 16.25
C ALA A 147 -3.72 0.66 15.24
N LEU A 148 -2.85 -0.31 15.54
CA LEU A 148 -2.44 -1.33 14.56
C LEU A 148 -3.64 -2.13 14.01
N SER A 149 -4.55 -2.55 14.89
CA SER A 149 -5.75 -3.31 14.50
C SER A 149 -6.66 -2.50 13.57
N ASP A 150 -6.85 -1.20 13.81
CA ASP A 150 -7.64 -0.34 12.92
C ASP A 150 -6.98 -0.23 11.56
N VAL A 151 -5.67 0.04 11.50
CA VAL A 151 -4.91 0.15 10.24
C VAL A 151 -5.02 -1.13 9.45
N ILE A 152 -4.80 -2.29 10.07
CA ILE A 152 -4.89 -3.59 9.40
C ILE A 152 -6.31 -3.83 8.89
N ALA A 153 -7.32 -3.68 9.75
CA ALA A 153 -8.73 -3.87 9.39
C ALA A 153 -9.11 -3.01 8.18
N ASP A 154 -8.59 -1.79 8.15
CA ASP A 154 -8.78 -0.83 7.07
C ASP A 154 -7.86 -1.06 5.87
N ASN A 155 -7.56 -2.31 5.52
CA ASN A 155 -6.69 -2.67 4.39
C ASN A 155 -5.38 -1.87 4.33
N THR A 156 -4.84 -1.51 5.50
CA THR A 156 -3.68 -0.63 5.68
C THR A 156 -3.79 0.69 4.90
N SER A 157 -5.00 1.25 4.88
CA SER A 157 -5.38 2.49 4.20
C SER A 157 -5.20 2.49 2.67
N SER A 158 -5.00 1.32 2.04
CA SER A 158 -4.82 1.25 0.58
C SER A 158 -6.07 1.70 -0.16
N SER A 159 -5.91 2.59 -1.15
CA SER A 159 -7.02 3.17 -1.92
C SER A 159 -6.72 3.43 -3.39
N GLY A 160 -5.47 3.72 -3.73
CA GLY A 160 -5.03 3.86 -5.12
C GLY A 160 -3.55 3.55 -5.28
N LEU A 161 -3.13 3.24 -6.49
CA LEU A 161 -1.73 3.11 -6.86
C LEU A 161 -1.48 3.56 -8.30
N VAL A 162 -0.32 4.14 -8.54
CA VAL A 162 0.14 4.55 -9.86
C VAL A 162 1.52 3.92 -10.08
N ILE A 163 1.73 3.29 -11.22
CA ILE A 163 2.97 2.59 -11.55
C ILE A 163 3.57 3.22 -12.79
N GLY A 164 4.85 3.58 -12.72
CA GLY A 164 5.61 4.08 -13.86
C GLY A 164 6.09 2.96 -14.78
N SER A 165 7.12 3.26 -15.56
CA SER A 165 7.71 2.27 -16.48
C SER A 165 8.39 1.12 -15.73
N TRP A 166 8.20 -0.09 -16.22
CA TRP A 166 8.89 -1.29 -15.75
C TRP A 166 10.35 -1.33 -16.21
N ASN A 167 11.24 -1.73 -15.32
CA ASN A 167 12.68 -1.83 -15.53
C ASN A 167 13.21 -3.22 -15.17
N ASP A 168 14.43 -3.52 -15.61
CA ASP A 168 15.14 -4.77 -15.33
C ASP A 168 15.40 -4.92 -13.82
N PRO A 169 14.92 -5.99 -13.16
CA PRO A 169 15.15 -6.21 -11.73
C PRO A 169 16.59 -6.63 -11.39
N ALA A 170 17.48 -6.80 -12.38
CA ALA A 170 18.91 -7.05 -12.16
C ALA A 170 19.71 -5.79 -11.79
N MET A 171 19.14 -4.59 -11.95
CA MET A 171 19.79 -3.36 -11.51
C MET A 171 19.91 -3.28 -9.98
N ASP A 172 20.86 -2.51 -9.47
CA ASP A 172 20.96 -2.26 -8.03
C ASP A 172 19.90 -1.24 -7.59
N PHE A 173 18.87 -1.71 -6.90
CA PHE A 173 17.81 -0.88 -6.32
C PHE A 173 17.89 -0.76 -4.79
N SER A 174 19.02 -1.11 -4.18
CA SER A 174 19.17 -1.16 -2.73
C SER A 174 19.13 0.21 -2.04
N ASN A 175 19.60 1.27 -2.71
CA ASN A 175 19.75 2.61 -2.13
C ASN A 175 19.62 3.73 -3.18
N LEU A 176 18.58 3.67 -4.01
CA LEU A 176 18.32 4.67 -5.05
C LEU A 176 17.74 5.93 -4.42
N GLY A 177 18.25 7.09 -4.80
CA GLY A 177 17.68 8.37 -4.41
C GLY A 177 16.25 8.54 -4.93
N VAL A 178 15.36 9.03 -4.08
CA VAL A 178 13.94 9.24 -4.39
C VAL A 178 13.55 10.66 -4.00
N TYR A 179 12.79 11.35 -4.84
CA TYR A 179 12.16 12.61 -4.47
C TYR A 179 10.72 12.68 -4.98
N LEU A 180 9.87 13.32 -4.19
CA LEU A 180 8.46 13.58 -4.48
C LEU A 180 8.28 15.06 -4.72
N GLU A 181 7.69 15.40 -5.86
CA GLU A 181 7.32 16.74 -6.27
C GLU A 181 5.80 16.92 -6.20
N ILE A 182 5.38 18.06 -5.66
CA ILE A 182 4.00 18.55 -5.77
C ILE A 182 4.06 19.92 -6.44
N ASP A 183 3.39 20.06 -7.57
CA ASP A 183 3.38 21.28 -8.39
C ASP A 183 4.79 21.77 -8.78
N GLY A 184 5.70 20.83 -9.01
CA GLY A 184 7.09 21.09 -9.38
C GLY A 184 8.03 21.40 -8.22
N GLU A 185 7.52 21.45 -6.98
CA GLU A 185 8.32 21.69 -5.78
C GLU A 185 8.65 20.38 -5.07
N VAL A 186 9.92 20.16 -4.73
CA VAL A 186 10.35 18.96 -3.99
C VAL A 186 9.84 19.04 -2.55
N THR A 187 8.88 18.18 -2.22
CA THR A 187 8.25 18.13 -0.90
C THR A 187 8.81 17.05 0.00
N GLN A 188 9.35 15.96 -0.57
CA GLN A 188 9.99 14.88 0.17
C GLN A 188 11.22 14.37 -0.58
N VAL A 189 12.18 13.87 0.18
CA VAL A 189 13.40 13.22 -0.32
C VAL A 189 13.65 11.98 0.54
N GLY A 190 14.07 10.90 -0.10
CA GLY A 190 14.40 9.65 0.58
C GLY A 190 15.27 8.74 -0.26
N SER A 191 15.33 7.48 0.14
CA SER A 191 16.02 6.42 -0.59
C SER A 191 15.24 5.13 -0.47
N THR A 192 15.31 4.26 -1.48
CA THR A 192 14.74 2.91 -1.42
C THR A 192 15.25 2.09 -0.22
N ALA A 193 16.42 2.42 0.33
CA ALA A 193 16.94 1.81 1.57
C ALA A 193 16.05 2.10 2.81
N ALA A 194 15.20 3.12 2.77
CA ALA A 194 14.23 3.39 3.84
C ALA A 194 13.24 2.23 4.03
N ILE A 195 13.03 1.42 2.98
CA ILE A 195 12.20 0.22 3.00
C ILE A 195 12.99 -0.92 3.66
N LEU A 196 12.88 -1.06 4.98
CA LEU A 196 13.49 -2.13 5.79
C LEU A 196 15.02 -2.30 5.62
N GLY A 197 15.71 -1.28 5.11
CA GLY A 197 17.13 -1.34 4.73
C GLY A 197 17.39 -1.87 3.32
N HIS A 198 16.41 -2.50 2.67
CA HIS A 198 16.44 -2.96 1.28
C HIS A 198 15.03 -3.38 0.84
N PRO A 199 14.52 -2.93 -0.33
CA PRO A 199 13.16 -3.29 -0.79
C PRO A 199 12.85 -4.79 -0.86
N LEU A 200 13.81 -5.66 -1.18
CA LEU A 200 13.62 -7.12 -1.20
C LEU A 200 13.21 -7.70 0.16
N ARG A 201 13.60 -7.07 1.28
CA ARG A 201 13.17 -7.52 2.61
C ARG A 201 11.67 -7.36 2.78
N SER A 202 11.08 -6.35 2.13
CA SER A 202 9.63 -6.16 2.10
C SER A 202 8.94 -7.28 1.34
N LEU A 203 9.47 -7.67 0.17
CA LEU A 203 8.95 -8.79 -0.62
C LEU A 203 9.06 -10.14 0.13
N VAL A 204 10.18 -10.38 0.83
CA VAL A 204 10.35 -11.56 1.69
C VAL A 204 9.33 -11.57 2.84
N ALA A 205 9.09 -10.41 3.47
CA ALA A 205 8.08 -10.28 4.51
C ALA A 205 6.66 -10.49 3.96
N ALA A 206 6.38 -9.97 2.76
CA ALA A 206 5.10 -10.16 2.06
C ALA A 206 4.81 -11.65 1.86
N ALA A 207 5.76 -12.40 1.30
CA ALA A 207 5.64 -13.84 1.07
C ALA A 207 5.26 -14.61 2.34
N ARG A 208 5.87 -14.27 3.48
CA ARG A 208 5.54 -14.88 4.77
C ARG A 208 4.12 -14.52 5.21
N LEU A 209 3.76 -13.24 5.20
CA LEU A 209 2.49 -12.76 5.73
C LEU A 209 1.29 -13.24 4.90
N VAL A 210 1.40 -13.30 3.57
CA VAL A 210 0.33 -13.86 2.73
C VAL A 210 0.12 -15.34 3.05
N ALA A 211 1.20 -16.10 3.26
CA ALA A 211 1.11 -17.53 3.56
C ALA A 211 0.52 -17.80 4.96
N GLU A 212 0.84 -16.96 5.95
CA GLU A 212 0.20 -17.01 7.28
C GLU A 212 -1.32 -16.76 7.18
N ALA A 213 -1.78 -16.01 6.18
CA ALA A 213 -3.20 -15.81 5.87
C ALA A 213 -3.80 -16.88 4.94
N GLY A 214 -3.03 -17.91 4.54
CA GLY A 214 -3.47 -18.94 3.59
C GLY A 214 -3.58 -18.45 2.14
N GLU A 215 -2.88 -17.36 1.81
CA GLU A 215 -2.81 -16.76 0.47
C GLU A 215 -1.40 -16.89 -0.13
N GLU A 216 -1.29 -16.61 -1.43
CA GLU A 216 -0.02 -16.49 -2.14
C GLU A 216 0.05 -15.20 -2.95
N ILE A 217 1.26 -14.78 -3.29
CA ILE A 217 1.53 -13.82 -4.36
C ILE A 217 1.63 -14.63 -5.65
N SER A 218 0.80 -14.35 -6.64
CA SER A 218 0.73 -15.08 -7.91
C SER A 218 1.64 -14.49 -8.98
N ALA A 219 1.92 -15.25 -10.04
CA ALA A 219 2.48 -14.66 -11.26
C ALA A 219 1.49 -13.62 -11.84
N GLY A 220 2.00 -12.47 -12.25
CA GLY A 220 1.23 -11.30 -12.67
C GLY A 220 0.84 -10.34 -11.54
N ASP A 221 1.00 -10.73 -10.26
CA ASP A 221 0.71 -9.83 -9.14
C ASP A 221 1.74 -8.69 -9.05
N ILE A 222 1.28 -7.57 -8.52
CA ILE A 222 2.07 -6.40 -8.17
C ILE A 222 2.31 -6.39 -6.65
N VAL A 223 3.55 -6.18 -6.25
CA VAL A 223 3.92 -5.95 -4.84
C VAL A 223 4.43 -4.53 -4.65
N MET A 224 3.63 -3.69 -3.98
CA MET A 224 4.03 -2.35 -3.53
C MET A 224 4.93 -2.50 -2.29
N ALA A 225 6.20 -2.12 -2.41
CA ALA A 225 7.24 -2.46 -1.43
C ALA A 225 7.16 -1.65 -0.13
N GLY A 226 6.38 -0.59 -0.09
CA GLY A 226 6.12 0.28 1.06
C GLY A 226 6.73 1.67 0.95
N GLY A 227 6.10 2.63 1.62
CA GLY A 227 6.44 4.05 1.58
C GLY A 227 7.89 4.39 1.93
N ILE A 228 8.53 5.19 1.08
CA ILE A 228 9.91 5.64 1.22
C ILE A 228 10.02 6.90 2.10
N THR A 229 9.05 7.81 2.01
CA THR A 229 9.05 9.10 2.70
C THR A 229 7.80 9.28 3.57
N ALA A 230 7.66 10.45 4.21
CA ALA A 230 6.37 10.83 4.77
C ALA A 230 5.36 11.06 3.64
N ALA A 231 4.07 10.92 3.96
CA ALA A 231 2.99 11.07 3.00
C ALA A 231 2.35 12.47 3.09
N PRO A 232 2.59 13.41 2.18
CA PRO A 232 1.83 14.67 2.16
C PRO A 232 0.35 14.43 1.81
N ASN A 233 -0.53 15.34 2.25
CA ASN A 233 -1.94 15.34 1.86
C ASN A 233 -2.09 15.76 0.40
N LEU A 234 -3.06 15.17 -0.29
CA LEU A 234 -3.44 15.56 -1.65
C LEU A 234 -4.58 16.58 -1.62
N ALA A 235 -4.38 17.70 -2.34
CA ALA A 235 -5.34 18.75 -2.54
C ALA A 235 -5.80 18.83 -4.01
N PRO A 236 -7.01 19.34 -4.29
CA PRO A 236 -7.49 19.53 -5.65
C PRO A 236 -6.55 20.38 -6.51
N GLY A 237 -6.45 20.04 -7.79
CA GLY A 237 -5.65 20.75 -8.79
C GLY A 237 -4.14 20.47 -8.76
N GLN A 238 -3.66 19.63 -7.83
CA GLN A 238 -2.23 19.34 -7.70
C GLN A 238 -1.73 18.37 -8.78
N THR A 239 -0.52 18.60 -9.25
CA THR A 239 0.27 17.60 -10.00
C THR A 239 1.28 16.95 -9.09
N VAL A 240 1.27 15.62 -9.03
CA VAL A 240 2.16 14.85 -8.16
C VAL A 240 3.07 13.98 -9.00
N ARG A 241 4.38 14.05 -8.74
CA ARG A 241 5.39 13.27 -9.43
C ARG A 241 6.38 12.68 -8.44
N THR A 242 6.71 11.41 -8.63
CA THR A 242 7.85 10.78 -7.96
C THR A 242 8.90 10.45 -8.99
N THR A 243 10.16 10.73 -8.67
CA THR A 243 11.32 10.26 -9.44
C THR A 243 12.17 9.36 -8.56
N VAL A 244 12.52 8.19 -9.10
CA VAL A 244 13.43 7.24 -8.47
C VAL A 244 14.66 7.10 -9.36
N GLN A 245 15.82 7.39 -8.79
CA GLN A 245 17.11 7.36 -9.49
C GLN A 245 17.28 6.05 -10.26
N GLY A 246 17.52 6.15 -11.57
CA GLY A 246 17.74 4.99 -12.44
C GLY A 246 16.48 4.18 -12.81
N LEU A 247 15.36 4.34 -12.09
CA LEU A 247 14.08 3.69 -12.40
C LEU A 247 13.11 4.59 -13.18
N GLY A 248 13.39 5.89 -13.24
CA GLY A 248 12.56 6.87 -13.95
C GLY A 248 11.55 7.55 -13.01
N SER A 249 10.42 7.97 -13.57
CA SER A 249 9.40 8.72 -12.85
C SER A 249 7.99 8.17 -13.08
N VAL A 250 7.09 8.56 -12.20
CA VAL A 250 5.65 8.29 -12.27
C VAL A 250 4.91 9.54 -11.83
N MET A 251 3.80 9.88 -12.48
CA MET A 251 2.97 11.01 -12.08
C MET A 251 1.47 10.77 -12.23
N PHE A 252 0.68 11.60 -11.53
CA PHE A 252 -0.76 11.74 -11.72
C PHE A 252 -1.18 13.17 -11.33
N GLN A 253 -2.43 13.52 -11.62
CA GLN A 253 -3.03 14.80 -11.26
C GLN A 253 -4.22 14.58 -10.31
N VAL A 254 -4.49 15.55 -9.45
CA VAL A 254 -5.74 15.61 -8.68
C VAL A 254 -6.67 16.57 -9.41
N GLU A 255 -7.88 16.14 -9.75
CA GLU A 255 -8.91 17.01 -10.31
C GLU A 255 -9.12 18.26 -9.43
N ALA A 256 -9.42 19.40 -10.07
CA ALA A 256 -9.67 20.68 -9.42
C ALA A 256 -11.00 20.73 -8.67
#